data_AF-A0A3C1Q5C0-F1
#
_entry.id   AF-A0A3C1Q5C0-F1
#
_cell.length_a   1.000
_cell.length_b   1.000
_cell.length_c   1.000
_cell.angle_alpha   90.00
_cell.angle_beta   90.00
_cell.angle_gamma   90.00
#
_symmetry.space_group_name_H-M   'P 1'
#
loop_
_entity.id
_entity.type
_entity.pdbx_description
1 polymer ?
#
loop_
_entity_poly.entity_id
_entity_poly.type
_entity_poly.pdbx_seq_one_letter_code
_entity_poly.pdbx_strand_id
1 'polypeptide(L)' 'IGSIDFVHKQLLDRRRRGYAIILISSDLEEMLYLADTIAVMYKGEIISSFPNRDVDEKKMGLLMAGVRDAEPEEEAR' A
#
# COMPACT_ATOMS: atom_id res chain seq x y z
N ILE A 1 10.55 11.78 -21.95
CA ILE A 1 10.64 11.81 -20.46
C ILE A 1 9.21 11.72 -19.96
N GLY A 2 8.85 10.63 -19.29
CA GLY A 2 7.45 10.22 -19.09
C GLY A 2 6.69 11.10 -18.08
N SER A 3 5.38 11.28 -18.30
CA SER A 3 4.50 12.08 -17.44
C SER A 3 4.36 11.51 -16.02
N ILE A 4 4.52 10.19 -15.85
CA ILE A 4 4.43 9.50 -14.56
C ILE A 4 5.60 9.87 -13.65
N ASP A 5 6.85 9.76 -14.14
CA ASP A 5 8.05 10.16 -13.39
C ASP A 5 7.98 11.61 -12.89
N PHE A 6 7.37 12.49 -13.69
CA PHE A 6 7.17 13.88 -13.30
C PHE A 6 6.23 13.98 -12.09
N VAL A 7 5.07 13.30 -12.13
CA VAL A 7 4.12 13.30 -11.02
C VAL A 7 4.74 12.71 -9.76
N HIS A 8 5.44 11.58 -9.87
CA HIS A 8 6.13 10.93 -8.75
C HIS A 8 7.15 11.86 -8.09
N LYS A 9 7.95 12.58 -8.88
CA LYS A 9 8.89 13.57 -8.36
C LYS A 9 8.18 14.71 -7.63
N GLN A 10 7.05 15.19 -8.13
CA GLN A 10 6.26 16.22 -7.44
C GLN A 10 5.73 15.71 -6.10
N LEU A 11 5.21 14.47 -6.05
CA LEU A 11 4.72 13.87 -4.80
C LEU A 11 5.84 13.75 -3.76
N LEU A 12 7.02 13.27 -4.18
CA LEU A 12 8.19 13.17 -3.31
C LEU A 12 8.67 14.53 -2.80
N ASP A 13 8.68 15.57 -3.64
CA ASP A 13 9.03 16.93 -3.22
C ASP A 13 8.04 17.48 -2.18
N ARG A 14 6.74 17.30 -2.41
CA ARG A 14 5.71 17.70 -1.43
C ARG A 14 5.85 16.94 -0.12
N ARG A 15 6.08 15.64 -0.16
CA ARG A 15 6.35 14.85 1.05
C ARG A 15 7.55 15.40 1.82
N ARG A 16 8.68 15.70 1.13
CA ARG A 16 9.88 16.30 1.76
C ARG A 16 9.62 17.66 2.39
N ARG A 17 8.65 18.42 1.88
CA ARG A 17 8.20 19.69 2.45
C ARG A 17 7.23 19.53 3.63
N GLY A 18 6.96 18.31 4.07
CA GLY A 18 6.13 18.01 5.24
C GLY A 18 4.63 17.91 4.96
N TYR A 19 4.21 17.81 3.70
CA TYR A 19 2.81 17.61 3.36
C TYR A 19 2.38 16.15 3.58
N ALA A 20 1.19 15.94 4.14
CA ALA A 20 0.54 14.64 4.16
C ALA A 20 -0.04 14.31 2.79
N ILE A 21 0.17 13.08 2.32
CA ILE A 21 -0.29 12.59 1.02
C ILE A 21 -1.01 11.27 1.25
N ILE A 22 -2.22 11.15 0.72
CA ILE A 22 -2.93 9.87 0.61
C ILE A 22 -2.93 9.49 -0.87
N LEU A 23 -2.27 8.38 -1.18
CA LEU A 23 -2.20 7.82 -2.52
C LEU A 23 -3.08 6.56 -2.57
N ILE A 24 -3.94 6.48 -3.58
CA ILE A 24 -4.76 5.30 -3.86
C ILE A 24 -4.30 4.78 -5.22
N SER A 25 -3.71 3.60 -5.23
CA SER A 25 -3.25 2.95 -6.45
C SER A 25 -3.42 1.43 -6.33
N SER A 26 -3.60 0.78 -7.48
CA SER A 26 -3.54 -0.68 -7.62
C SER A 26 -2.19 -1.15 -8.17
N ASP A 27 -1.32 -0.21 -8.54
CA ASP A 27 0.03 -0.48 -9.03
C ASP A 27 0.98 -0.63 -7.84
N LEU A 28 1.52 -1.82 -7.67
CA LEU A 28 2.41 -2.13 -6.55
C LEU A 28 3.74 -1.37 -6.65
N GLU A 29 4.29 -1.19 -7.86
CA GLU A 29 5.58 -0.52 -8.06
C GLU A 29 5.50 0.95 -7.62
N GLU A 30 4.39 1.63 -7.95
CA GLU A 30 4.13 3.00 -7.52
C GLU A 30 4.00 3.11 -6.00
N MET A 31 3.25 2.20 -5.37
CA MET A 31 3.07 2.19 -3.92
C MET A 31 4.40 1.93 -3.19
N LEU A 32 5.19 0.99 -3.69
CA LEU A 32 6.52 0.68 -3.17
C LEU A 32 7.49 1.85 -3.33
N TYR A 33 7.37 2.62 -4.41
CA TYR A 33 8.26 3.76 -4.67
C TYR A 33 7.91 5.00 -3.82
N LEU A 34 6.62 5.28 -3.61
CA LEU A 34 6.16 6.54 -3.04
C LEU A 34 5.78 6.47 -1.56
N ALA A 35 5.24 5.33 -1.10
CA ALA A 35 4.59 5.24 0.20
C ALA A 35 5.57 5.04 1.36
N ASP A 36 5.21 5.60 2.52
CA ASP A 36 5.83 5.26 3.81
C ASP A 36 5.17 4.05 4.46
N THR A 37 3.85 4.03 4.37
CA THR A 37 2.97 3.02 4.97
C THR A 37 1.96 2.64 3.91
N ILE A 38 1.68 1.34 3.82
CA ILE A 38 0.73 0.78 2.87
C ILE A 38 -0.42 0.19 3.68
N ALA A 39 -1.64 0.49 3.25
CA ALA A 39 -2.85 -0.13 3.76
C ALA A 39 -3.56 -0.85 2.61
N VAL A 40 -3.93 -2.10 2.82
CA VAL A 40 -4.65 -2.90 1.83
C VAL A 40 -6.13 -2.89 2.14
N MET A 41 -6.93 -2.49 1.15
CA MET A 41 -8.38 -2.47 1.24
C MET A 41 -8.99 -3.59 0.39
N TYR A 42 -9.94 -4.32 0.95
CA TYR A 42 -10.74 -5.32 0.25
C TYR A 42 -12.21 -5.21 0.67
N LYS A 43 -13.13 -5.15 -0.30
CA LYS A 43 -14.59 -4.98 -0.07
C LYS A 43 -14.96 -3.84 0.90
N GLY A 44 -14.24 -2.73 0.86
CA GLY A 44 -14.51 -1.53 1.67
C GLY A 44 -13.90 -1.56 3.08
N GLU A 45 -13.15 -2.61 3.42
CA GLU A 45 -12.47 -2.73 4.71
C GLU A 45 -10.95 -2.71 4.53
N ILE A 46 -10.24 -2.06 5.45
CA ILE A 46 -8.77 -2.18 5.54
C ILE A 46 -8.48 -3.50 6.25
N ILE A 47 -7.87 -4.43 5.52
CA ILE A 47 -7.58 -5.78 6.03
C ILE A 47 -6.14 -5.92 6.54
N SER A 48 -5.25 -4.99 6.20
CA SER A 48 -3.86 -4.99 6.65
C SER A 48 -3.23 -3.61 6.49
N SER A 49 -2.29 -3.27 7.36
CA SER A 49 -1.42 -2.11 7.21
C SER A 49 -0.02 -2.39 7.76
N PHE A 50 1.01 -1.92 7.06
CA PHE A 50 2.40 -2.14 7.43
C PHE A 50 3.32 -1.07 6.82
N PRO A 51 4.52 -0.88 7.40
CA PRO A 51 5.56 -0.05 6.80
C PRO A 51 5.98 -0.60 5.44
N ASN A 52 6.25 0.28 4.46
CA ASN A 52 6.68 -0.12 3.12
C ASN A 52 7.98 -0.96 3.11
N ARG A 53 8.80 -0.87 4.16
CA ARG A 53 10.03 -1.67 4.32
C ARG A 53 9.79 -3.17 4.57
N ASP A 54 8.57 -3.58 4.87
CA ASP A 54 8.22 -4.98 5.22
C ASP A 54 7.40 -5.66 4.11
N VAL A 55 7.63 -5.29 2.83
CA VAL A 55 6.83 -5.78 1.70
C VAL A 55 7.41 -7.04 1.06
N ASP A 56 6.61 -8.10 1.08
CA ASP A 56 6.71 -9.25 0.17
C ASP A 56 5.64 -9.09 -0.91
N GLU A 57 6.05 -8.93 -2.18
CA GLU A 57 5.13 -8.73 -3.32
C GLU A 57 4.11 -9.86 -3.45
N LYS A 58 4.50 -11.11 -3.14
CA LYS A 58 3.59 -12.25 -3.21
C LYS A 58 2.52 -12.15 -2.13
N LYS A 59 2.93 -11.81 -0.91
CA LYS A 59 2.03 -11.56 0.21
C LYS A 59 1.08 -10.39 -0.09
N MET A 60 1.59 -9.35 -0.72
CA MET A 60 0.78 -8.20 -1.17
C MET A 60 -0.27 -8.61 -2.17
N GLY A 61 0.10 -9.37 -3.20
CA GLY A 61 -0.85 -9.89 -4.18
C GLY A 61 -1.96 -10.74 -3.53
N LEU A 62 -1.61 -11.55 -2.52
CA LEU A 62 -2.56 -12.33 -1.74
C LEU A 62 -3.52 -11.44 -0.95
N LEU A 63 -3.00 -10.45 -0.21
CA LEU A 63 -3.82 -9.48 0.53
C LEU A 63 -4.74 -8.68 -0.41
N MET A 64 -4.24 -8.23 -1.56
CA MET A 64 -5.03 -7.50 -2.57
C MET A 64 -6.16 -8.37 -3.15
N ALA A 65 -5.97 -9.69 -3.22
CA ALA A 65 -7.00 -10.65 -3.59
C ALA A 65 -7.99 -10.99 -2.44
N GLY A 66 -7.77 -10.44 -1.25
CA GLY A 66 -8.60 -10.66 -0.05
C GLY A 66 -8.17 -11.86 0.79
N VAL A 67 -7.01 -12.47 0.50
CA VAL A 67 -6.44 -13.54 1.33
C VAL A 67 -5.76 -12.90 2.54
N ARG A 68 -6.37 -13.02 3.72
CA ARG A 68 -5.77 -12.60 4.98
C ARG A 68 -4.71 -13.63 5.39
N ASP A 69 -3.62 -13.20 6.03
CA ASP A 69 -2.81 -14.13 6.84
C ASP A 69 -3.80 -14.83 7.77
N ALA A 70 -3.73 -16.16 7.87
CA ALA A 70 -4.69 -16.94 8.64
C ALA A 70 -4.89 -16.28 10.02
N GLU A 71 -6.04 -15.63 10.20
CA GLU A 71 -6.58 -15.36 11.52
C GLU A 71 -6.59 -16.73 12.20
N PRO A 72 -6.00 -16.91 13.40
CA PRO A 72 -6.27 -18.11 14.17
C PRO A 72 -7.78 -18.22 14.22
N GLU A 73 -8.30 -19.34 13.72
CA GLU A 73 -9.73 -19.65 13.67
C GLU A 73 -10.35 -19.12 14.96
N GLU A 74 -11.20 -18.10 14.88
CA GLU A 74 -12.00 -17.68 16.02
C GLU A 74 -12.80 -18.92 16.41
N GLU A 75 -12.32 -19.60 17.45
CA GLU A 75 -12.96 -20.75 18.05
C GLU A 75 -14.43 -20.42 18.22
N ALA A 76 -15.25 -21.29 17.62
CA ALA A 76 -16.68 -21.40 17.80
C ALA A 76 -17.18 -20.71 19.08
N ARG A 77 -18.00 -19.67 18.90
CA ARG A 77 -18.83 -19.13 19.97
C ARG A 77 -20.28 -19.05 19.55
#